data_AF-A0A7G8IUD2-F1
#
_entry.id   AF-A0A7G8IUD2-F1
#
_cell.length_a   1.000
_cell.length_b   1.000
_cell.length_c   1.000
_cell.angle_alpha   90.00
_cell.angle_beta   90.00
_cell.angle_gamma   90.00
#
_symmetry.space_group_name_H-M   'P 1'
#
loop_
_entity.id
_entity.type
_entity.pdbx_description
1 polymer ?
#
loop_
_entity_poly.entity_id
_entity_poly.type
_entity_poly.pdbx_seq_one_letter_code
_entity_poly.pdbx_strand_id
1 'polypeptide(L)'
;MSSRGWTGGWTLRSDLEMLSSLVLLVLSAATPSSVPQEHVLPVFGCGTGCRVKTEQLSRPQRMSDGWWRVKVRQRRWVQNCDWKSTPVTCVDEPASGRAGPPVQDLWLFADCRGERFATSKNPDRSGAWEQDVFYRDGASAGEPKFQTVVGNPFMRWAKLCPAEAEEGNQKIREGFQR
;
A
#
# COMPACT_ATOMS: atom_id res chain seq x y z
N MET A 1 42.69 -26.23 -71.68
CA MET A 1 43.34 -24.95 -72.05
C MET A 1 42.42 -23.81 -71.68
N SER A 2 42.99 -22.78 -71.04
CA SER A 2 42.53 -21.37 -70.90
C SER A 2 41.06 -21.09 -70.54
N SER A 3 40.66 -20.62 -69.36
CA SER A 3 41.08 -19.49 -68.48
C SER A 3 40.40 -18.15 -68.77
N ARG A 4 39.82 -17.58 -67.69
CA ARG A 4 39.48 -16.16 -67.38
C ARG A 4 38.21 -15.59 -68.04
N GLY A 5 37.36 -14.77 -67.40
CA GLY A 5 37.32 -14.11 -66.08
C GLY A 5 35.88 -13.56 -65.86
N TRP A 6 35.34 -13.47 -64.62
CA TRP A 6 35.28 -12.27 -63.75
C TRP A 6 34.80 -11.00 -64.49
N THR A 7 33.71 -10.30 -64.11
CA THR A 7 33.39 -9.68 -62.80
C THR A 7 31.94 -9.15 -62.72
N GLY A 8 31.43 -8.96 -61.49
CA GLY A 8 30.49 -7.89 -61.10
C GLY A 8 29.09 -8.38 -60.74
N GLY A 9 28.75 -8.53 -59.45
CA GLY A 9 28.13 -7.47 -58.62
C GLY A 9 26.60 -7.66 -58.67
N TRP A 10 25.81 -7.74 -57.61
CA TRP A 10 25.85 -7.05 -56.32
C TRP A 10 25.11 -7.90 -55.29
N THR A 11 25.74 -8.04 -54.12
CA THR A 11 25.12 -8.23 -52.82
C THR A 11 24.03 -7.20 -52.56
N LEU A 12 22.97 -7.59 -51.83
CA LEU A 12 22.03 -6.78 -51.02
C LEU A 12 20.57 -7.13 -51.32
N ARG A 13 20.07 -8.18 -50.66
CA ARG A 13 18.67 -8.33 -50.18
C ARG A 13 18.41 -9.81 -49.94
N SER A 14 18.72 -10.31 -48.77
CA SER A 14 18.04 -11.49 -48.21
C SER A 14 18.28 -11.66 -46.71
N ASP A 15 19.36 -11.08 -46.15
CA ASP A 15 19.67 -11.22 -44.72
C ASP A 15 19.01 -10.19 -43.78
N LEU A 16 18.11 -9.33 -44.29
CA LEU A 16 17.46 -8.29 -43.48
C LEU A 16 16.10 -8.71 -42.88
N GLU A 17 15.58 -9.88 -43.24
CA GLU A 17 14.26 -10.35 -42.79
C GLU A 17 14.35 -11.19 -41.51
N MET A 18 15.50 -11.81 -41.22
CA MET A 18 15.62 -12.75 -40.11
C MET A 18 16.11 -12.12 -38.79
N LEU A 19 16.65 -10.91 -38.84
CA LEU A 19 17.06 -10.15 -37.65
C LEU A 19 15.91 -9.31 -37.06
N SER A 20 14.84 -9.05 -37.84
CA SER A 20 13.72 -8.23 -37.39
C SER A 20 12.82 -8.97 -36.39
N SER A 21 12.64 -10.29 -36.56
CA SER A 21 11.81 -11.10 -35.66
C SER A 21 12.44 -11.36 -34.28
N LEU A 22 13.76 -11.27 -34.15
CA LEU A 22 14.48 -11.47 -32.88
C LEU A 22 14.56 -10.18 -32.03
N VAL A 23 14.49 -9.01 -32.66
CA VAL A 23 14.46 -7.73 -31.94
C VAL A 23 13.07 -7.44 -31.34
N LEU A 24 12.00 -8.02 -31.91
CA LEU A 24 10.62 -7.80 -31.44
C LEU A 24 10.19 -8.70 -30.26
N LEU A 25 10.96 -9.73 -29.89
CA LEU A 25 10.66 -10.61 -28.76
C LEU A 25 11.36 -10.21 -27.44
N VAL A 26 12.18 -9.16 -27.47
CA VAL A 26 12.72 -8.49 -26.27
C VAL A 26 12.00 -7.17 -26.02
N LEU A 27 10.72 -7.06 -26.40
CA LEU A 27 9.79 -6.28 -25.59
C LEU A 27 9.52 -7.10 -24.32
N SER A 28 10.55 -7.13 -23.46
CA SER A 28 10.39 -7.27 -22.03
C SER A 28 9.37 -6.21 -21.63
N ALA A 29 8.09 -6.60 -21.61
CA ALA A 29 7.11 -5.95 -20.77
C ALA A 29 7.65 -6.10 -19.35
N ALA A 30 8.55 -5.20 -18.96
CA ALA A 30 8.75 -4.81 -17.60
C ALA A 30 7.40 -4.26 -17.17
N THR A 31 6.47 -5.16 -16.83
CA THR A 31 5.33 -4.81 -16.02
C THR A 31 5.97 -4.11 -14.83
N PRO A 32 5.69 -2.81 -14.61
CA PRO A 32 6.20 -2.15 -13.43
C PRO A 32 5.77 -3.03 -12.28
N SER A 33 6.75 -3.52 -11.50
CA SER A 33 6.50 -4.39 -10.35
C SER A 33 5.60 -3.60 -9.41
N SER A 34 4.29 -3.71 -9.60
CA SER A 34 3.32 -3.06 -8.76
C SER A 34 3.48 -3.70 -7.40
N VAL A 35 3.73 -2.86 -6.39
CA VAL A 35 3.82 -3.35 -5.02
C VAL A 35 2.46 -3.93 -4.66
N PRO A 36 2.36 -5.20 -4.23
CA PRO A 36 1.08 -5.78 -3.83
C PRO A 36 0.42 -4.93 -2.74
N GLN A 37 -0.89 -4.69 -2.82
CA GLN A 37 -1.63 -3.80 -1.91
C GLN A 37 -2.30 -4.57 -0.75
N GLU A 38 -1.72 -5.69 -0.33
CA GLU A 38 -2.38 -6.67 0.57
C GLU A 38 -2.10 -6.43 2.06
N HIS A 39 -1.00 -5.73 2.40
CA HIS A 39 -0.52 -5.53 3.77
C HIS A 39 -0.87 -4.17 4.37
N VAL A 40 -1.77 -3.42 3.72
CA VAL A 40 -2.23 -2.12 4.20
C VAL A 40 -3.76 -2.06 4.22
N LEU A 41 -4.30 -1.23 5.10
CA LEU A 41 -5.73 -0.95 5.16
C LEU A 41 -5.98 0.56 5.02
N PRO A 42 -7.17 0.95 4.53
CA PRO A 42 -7.71 2.28 4.77
C PRO A 42 -7.71 2.60 6.27
N VAL A 43 -7.49 3.87 6.60
CA VAL A 43 -7.61 4.35 7.99
C VAL A 43 -9.06 4.81 8.21
N PHE A 44 -9.71 4.25 9.23
CA PHE A 44 -11.13 4.52 9.54
C PHE A 44 -11.34 5.60 10.61
N GLY A 45 -10.27 6.11 11.26
CA GLY A 45 -10.37 7.03 12.40
C GLY A 45 -9.95 8.46 12.08
N CYS A 46 -10.52 9.09 11.06
CA CYS A 46 -10.33 10.54 10.84
C CYS A 46 -11.60 11.39 11.02
N GLY A 47 -12.66 10.80 11.60
CA GLY A 47 -13.93 11.45 11.90
C GLY A 47 -14.96 11.39 10.75
N THR A 48 -16.19 11.83 11.04
CA THR A 48 -17.27 11.95 10.05
C THR A 48 -16.86 12.95 8.95
N GLY A 49 -17.02 12.56 7.68
CA GLY A 49 -16.65 13.41 6.55
C GLY A 49 -15.15 13.38 6.23
N CYS A 50 -14.43 12.32 6.60
CA CYS A 50 -13.06 12.11 6.15
C CYS A 50 -12.86 10.65 5.72
N ARG A 51 -12.13 10.45 4.62
CA ARG A 51 -11.55 9.13 4.29
C ARG A 51 -10.07 9.24 4.02
N VAL A 52 -9.34 8.21 4.44
CA VAL A 52 -7.93 8.04 4.11
C VAL A 52 -7.77 6.79 3.26
N LYS A 53 -7.18 6.93 2.07
CA LYS A 53 -6.69 5.78 1.30
C LYS A 53 -5.21 5.63 1.59
N THR A 54 -4.81 4.39 1.85
CA THR A 54 -3.42 3.99 2.06
C THR A 54 -3.00 3.13 0.89
N GLU A 55 -1.91 3.50 0.23
CA GLU A 55 -1.28 2.77 -0.87
C GLU A 55 0.07 2.24 -0.39
N GLN A 56 0.32 0.96 -0.57
CA GLN A 56 1.58 0.32 -0.23
C GLN A 56 2.65 0.66 -1.27
N LEU A 57 3.79 1.17 -0.82
CA LEU A 57 4.92 1.59 -1.67
C LEU A 57 6.15 0.69 -1.56
N SER A 58 6.19 -0.22 -0.57
CA SER A 58 7.24 -1.25 -0.46
C SER A 58 6.64 -2.60 -0.09
N ARG A 59 7.38 -3.69 -0.30
CA ARG A 59 7.05 -4.94 0.39
C ARG A 59 7.31 -4.79 1.90
N PRO A 60 6.61 -5.53 2.77
CA PRO A 60 6.99 -5.63 4.17
C PRO A 60 8.43 -6.14 4.31
N GLN A 61 9.17 -5.55 5.23
CA GLN A 61 10.54 -5.94 5.56
C GLN A 61 10.67 -6.14 7.05
N ARG A 62 11.39 -7.18 7.45
CA ARG A 62 11.72 -7.42 8.85
C ARG A 62 12.99 -6.66 9.22
N MET A 63 12.92 -5.93 10.33
CA MET A 63 14.01 -5.16 10.90
C MET A 63 14.87 -6.05 11.82
N SER A 64 16.06 -5.57 12.18
CA SER A 64 17.01 -6.30 13.05
C SER A 64 16.48 -6.53 14.46
N ASP A 65 15.61 -5.64 14.94
CA ASP A 65 14.93 -5.74 16.24
C ASP A 65 13.65 -6.60 16.19
N GLY A 66 13.37 -7.22 15.04
CA GLY A 66 12.22 -8.12 14.85
C GLY A 66 10.92 -7.43 14.44
N TRP A 67 10.87 -6.09 14.40
CA TRP A 67 9.71 -5.36 13.90
C TRP A 67 9.54 -5.54 12.39
N TRP A 68 8.30 -5.50 11.93
CA TRP A 68 8.00 -5.32 10.52
C TRP A 68 7.93 -3.84 10.19
N ARG A 69 8.36 -3.47 8.98
CA ARG A 69 8.11 -2.16 8.39
C ARG A 69 7.57 -2.24 6.97
N VAL A 70 6.73 -1.29 6.59
CA VAL A 70 6.25 -1.11 5.23
C VAL A 70 6.09 0.37 4.91
N LYS A 71 6.58 0.80 3.75
CA LYS A 71 6.39 2.17 3.26
C LYS A 71 5.02 2.30 2.63
N VAL A 72 4.32 3.38 2.94
CA VAL A 72 2.98 3.66 2.42
C VAL A 72 2.84 5.11 2.01
N ARG A 73 1.87 5.37 1.14
CA ARG A 73 1.36 6.69 0.80
C ARG A 73 -0.05 6.82 1.30
N GLN A 74 -0.30 7.80 2.14
CA GLN A 74 -1.64 8.14 2.58
C GLN A 74 -2.12 9.39 1.84
N ARG A 75 -3.36 9.30 1.38
CA ARG A 75 -4.11 10.42 0.80
C ARG A 75 -5.34 10.62 1.67
N ARG A 76 -5.58 11.83 2.14
CA ARG A 76 -6.71 12.17 3.01
C ARG A 76 -7.70 13.09 2.31
N TRP A 77 -8.88 12.59 2.00
CA TRP A 77 -9.98 13.38 1.47
C TRP A 77 -10.89 13.82 2.61
N VAL A 78 -11.18 15.11 2.65
CA VAL A 78 -12.25 15.66 3.48
C VAL A 78 -13.48 15.72 2.60
N GLN A 79 -14.62 15.22 3.07
CA GLN A 79 -15.88 15.27 2.38
C GLN A 79 -16.66 16.48 2.87
N ASN A 80 -17.08 17.31 1.92
CA ASN A 80 -18.04 18.37 2.14
C ASN A 80 -19.42 17.85 1.74
N CYS A 81 -20.33 17.73 2.71
CA CYS A 81 -21.66 17.18 2.50
C CYS A 81 -22.73 18.27 2.65
N ASP A 82 -23.63 18.35 1.67
CA ASP A 82 -24.85 19.13 1.81
C ASP A 82 -25.91 18.32 2.54
N TRP A 83 -25.93 18.45 3.87
CA TRP A 83 -26.90 17.79 4.74
C TRP A 83 -28.35 18.25 4.53
N LYS A 84 -28.59 19.31 3.74
CA LYS A 84 -29.94 19.77 3.40
C LYS A 84 -30.49 19.13 2.13
N SER A 85 -29.63 18.48 1.34
CA SER A 85 -30.05 17.75 0.13
C SER A 85 -30.65 16.38 0.46
N THR A 86 -31.64 15.96 -0.32
CA THR A 86 -32.27 14.62 -0.22
C THR A 86 -32.24 13.96 -1.60
N PRO A 87 -31.40 12.93 -1.84
CA PRO A 87 -30.45 12.33 -0.89
C PRO A 87 -29.29 13.27 -0.54
N VAL A 88 -28.65 13.04 0.60
CA VAL A 88 -27.44 13.78 1.01
C VAL A 88 -26.37 13.62 -0.06
N THR A 89 -25.87 14.74 -0.56
CA THR A 89 -24.78 14.80 -1.54
C THR A 89 -23.48 15.16 -0.83
N CYS A 90 -22.39 14.45 -1.15
CA CYS A 90 -21.07 14.69 -0.59
C CYS A 90 -20.02 14.75 -1.71
N VAL A 91 -19.09 15.71 -1.62
CA VAL A 91 -17.97 15.88 -2.55
C VAL A 91 -16.65 15.90 -1.80
N ASP A 92 -15.60 15.32 -2.37
CA ASP A 92 -14.26 15.38 -1.78
C ASP A 92 -13.63 16.78 -2.02
N GLU A 93 -13.05 17.36 -0.98
CA GLU A 93 -12.26 18.59 -1.06
C GLU A 93 -10.79 18.33 -1.46
N PRO A 94 -10.16 19.20 -2.27
CA PRO A 94 -10.79 20.35 -2.91
C PRO A 94 -11.68 19.93 -4.09
N ALA A 95 -12.96 20.30 -4.05
CA ALA A 95 -13.89 20.02 -5.15
C ALA A 95 -13.48 20.75 -6.46
N SER A 96 -12.61 21.75 -6.33
CA SER A 96 -12.05 22.56 -7.43
C SER A 96 -11.00 21.86 -8.30
N GLY A 97 -10.63 20.61 -8.00
CA GLY A 97 -9.62 19.86 -8.79
C GLY A 97 -8.18 20.33 -8.63
N ARG A 98 -7.90 21.30 -7.74
CA ARG A 98 -6.53 21.74 -7.40
C ARG A 98 -5.78 20.64 -6.64
N ALA A 99 -4.57 20.29 -7.08
CA ALA A 99 -3.53 19.49 -6.41
C ALA A 99 -3.94 18.36 -5.42
N GLY A 100 -5.10 17.72 -5.58
CA GLY A 100 -5.52 16.55 -4.81
C GLY A 100 -5.59 16.74 -3.27
N PRO A 101 -5.99 15.69 -2.55
CA PRO A 101 -5.90 15.68 -1.08
C PRO A 101 -4.44 15.81 -0.62
N PRO A 102 -4.17 16.28 0.62
CA PRO A 102 -2.85 16.15 1.23
C PRO A 102 -2.32 14.72 1.11
N VAL A 103 -1.13 14.60 0.51
CA VAL A 103 -0.42 13.34 0.32
C VAL A 103 0.74 13.29 1.30
N GLN A 104 0.87 12.17 2.02
CA GLN A 104 2.02 11.93 2.89
C GLN A 104 2.55 10.52 2.70
N ASP A 105 3.88 10.41 2.58
CA ASP A 105 4.56 9.12 2.63
C ASP A 105 4.99 8.85 4.08
N LEU A 106 4.68 7.65 4.57
CA LEU A 106 4.94 7.21 5.93
C LEU A 106 5.49 5.79 5.94
N TRP A 107 6.12 5.43 7.04
CA TRP A 107 6.47 4.08 7.40
C TRP A 107 5.52 3.58 8.48
N LEU A 108 4.95 2.39 8.25
CA LEU A 108 4.16 1.67 9.23
C LEU A 108 5.05 0.60 9.84
N PHE A 109 4.95 0.42 11.15
CA PHE A 109 5.71 -0.57 11.89
C PHE A 109 4.79 -1.44 12.73
N ALA A 110 5.12 -2.73 12.82
CA ALA A 110 4.39 -3.67 13.65
C ALA A 110 5.35 -4.57 14.43
N ASP A 111 5.17 -4.59 15.75
CA ASP A 111 5.75 -5.59 16.64
C ASP A 111 4.71 -6.69 16.86
N CYS A 112 4.89 -7.83 16.21
CA CYS A 112 3.93 -8.92 16.33
C CYS A 112 3.95 -9.55 17.73
N ARG A 113 5.11 -9.58 18.41
CA ARG A 113 5.23 -10.20 19.73
C ARG A 113 4.87 -9.24 20.85
N GLY A 114 5.29 -7.98 20.73
CA GLY A 114 4.94 -6.94 21.68
C GLY A 114 3.53 -6.39 21.51
N GLU A 115 2.83 -6.75 20.42
CA GLU A 115 1.47 -6.28 20.10
C GLU A 115 1.40 -4.75 20.01
N ARG A 116 2.37 -4.16 19.30
CA ARG A 116 2.49 -2.71 19.14
C ARG A 116 2.49 -2.31 17.68
N PHE A 117 1.89 -1.16 17.42
CA PHE A 117 1.85 -0.54 16.10
C PHE A 117 2.44 0.85 16.17
N ALA A 118 3.19 1.23 15.15
CA ALA A 118 3.76 2.57 15.09
C ALA A 118 3.74 3.16 13.68
N THR A 119 3.80 4.49 13.62
CA THR A 119 3.94 5.23 12.37
C THR A 119 5.03 6.28 12.48
N SER A 120 5.87 6.41 11.46
CA SER A 120 6.88 7.47 11.38
C SER A 120 7.04 8.00 9.95
N LYS A 121 7.63 9.18 9.79
CA LYS A 121 8.19 9.64 8.51
C LYS A 121 9.54 8.97 8.21
N ASN A 122 10.22 8.46 9.23
CA ASN A 122 11.56 7.90 9.14
C ASN A 122 11.52 6.36 9.00
N PRO A 123 12.39 5.76 8.16
CA PRO A 123 12.42 4.32 7.89
C PRO A 123 12.95 3.46 9.04
N ASP A 124 13.58 4.09 10.02
CA ASP A 124 14.26 3.48 11.17
C ASP A 124 13.43 3.53 12.45
N ARG A 125 12.15 3.92 12.35
CA ARG A 125 11.21 4.10 13.47
C ARG A 125 11.60 5.26 14.42
N SER A 126 12.62 6.06 14.12
CA SER A 126 12.93 7.26 14.90
C SER A 126 11.76 8.26 14.83
N GLY A 127 11.44 8.88 15.98
CA GLY A 127 10.31 9.81 16.09
C GLY A 127 8.95 9.18 15.79
N ALA A 128 8.83 7.85 15.88
CA ALA A 128 7.57 7.17 15.64
C ALA A 128 6.54 7.48 16.73
N TRP A 129 5.28 7.59 16.31
CA TRP A 129 4.15 7.53 17.22
C TRP A 129 3.75 6.07 17.40
N GLU A 130 3.97 5.54 18.61
CA GLU A 130 3.75 4.13 18.95
C GLU A 130 2.55 3.95 19.88
N GLN A 131 1.85 2.83 19.74
CA GLN A 131 0.72 2.48 20.60
C GLN A 131 0.55 0.95 20.70
N ASP A 132 0.04 0.47 21.84
CA ASP A 132 -0.44 -0.91 21.96
C ASP A 132 -1.69 -1.13 21.12
N VAL A 133 -1.80 -2.31 20.51
CA VAL A 133 -2.94 -2.67 19.67
C VAL A 133 -4.10 -3.28 20.45
N PHE A 134 -3.87 -3.67 21.69
CA PHE A 134 -4.89 -4.06 22.67
C PHE A 134 -4.93 -3.06 23.82
N TYR A 135 -6.08 -2.96 24.50
CA TYR A 135 -6.13 -2.29 25.79
C TYR A 135 -5.36 -3.13 26.82
N ARG A 136 -4.43 -2.51 27.54
CA ARG A 136 -3.62 -3.19 28.55
C ARG A 136 -4.35 -3.30 29.89
N ASP A 137 -5.09 -2.26 30.25
CA ASP A 137 -5.72 -2.11 31.55
C ASP A 137 -7.20 -1.69 31.42
N GLY A 138 -7.94 -1.83 32.52
CA GLY A 138 -9.35 -1.42 32.63
C GLY A 138 -10.35 -2.49 32.21
N ALA A 139 -11.64 -2.13 32.15
CA ALA A 139 -12.72 -3.05 31.84
C ALA A 139 -12.66 -3.66 30.43
N SER A 140 -11.88 -3.03 29.53
CA SER A 140 -11.66 -3.50 28.17
C SER A 140 -10.28 -4.16 27.99
N ALA A 141 -9.55 -4.47 29.07
CA ALA A 141 -8.23 -5.11 28.96
C ALA A 141 -8.31 -6.39 28.12
N GLY A 142 -7.37 -6.56 27.19
CA GLY A 142 -7.34 -7.68 26.24
C GLY A 142 -8.26 -7.50 25.02
N GLU A 143 -9.06 -6.44 24.97
CA GLU A 143 -9.85 -6.11 23.77
C GLU A 143 -9.00 -5.41 22.72
N PRO A 144 -9.18 -5.73 21.42
CA PRO A 144 -8.46 -5.07 20.35
C PRO A 144 -8.89 -3.60 20.23
N LYS A 145 -7.93 -2.71 19.95
CA LYS A 145 -8.19 -1.31 19.62
C LYS A 145 -8.47 -1.17 18.12
N PHE A 146 -9.73 -1.32 17.74
CA PHE A 146 -10.20 -1.14 16.37
C PHE A 146 -11.26 -0.02 16.31
N GLN A 147 -11.38 0.64 15.15
CA GLN A 147 -12.36 1.72 14.90
C GLN A 147 -12.39 2.84 15.96
N THR A 148 -11.21 3.32 16.39
CA THR A 148 -11.10 4.43 17.34
C THR A 148 -11.00 5.78 16.62
N VAL A 149 -11.19 6.87 17.37
CA VAL A 149 -10.98 8.24 16.86
C VAL A 149 -9.53 8.51 16.42
N VAL A 150 -8.57 7.70 16.87
CA VAL A 150 -7.16 7.80 16.49
C VAL A 150 -6.76 6.78 15.41
N GLY A 151 -7.73 6.05 14.86
CA GLY A 151 -7.54 5.09 13.77
C GLY A 151 -7.91 3.66 14.14
N ASN A 152 -7.30 2.71 13.44
CA ASN A 152 -7.54 1.28 13.59
C ASN A 152 -6.21 0.53 13.82
N PRO A 153 -5.51 0.79 14.95
CA PRO A 153 -4.18 0.24 15.18
C PRO A 153 -4.15 -1.28 15.14
N PHE A 154 -5.12 -1.97 15.76
CA PHE A 154 -5.22 -3.42 15.69
C PHE A 154 -5.32 -3.94 14.26
N MET A 155 -6.28 -3.43 13.48
CA MET A 155 -6.51 -3.91 12.11
C MET A 155 -5.28 -3.68 11.20
N ARG A 156 -4.56 -2.57 11.40
CA ARG A 156 -3.35 -2.25 10.62
C ARG A 156 -2.18 -3.13 11.02
N TRP A 157 -2.02 -3.41 12.30
CA TRP A 157 -1.06 -4.39 12.81
C TRP A 157 -1.36 -5.80 12.33
N ALA A 158 -2.63 -6.21 12.35
CA ALA A 158 -3.09 -7.53 11.92
C ALA A 158 -2.77 -7.84 10.44
N LYS A 159 -2.65 -6.80 9.60
CA LYS A 159 -2.18 -6.98 8.20
C LYS A 159 -0.71 -7.38 8.08
N LEU A 160 0.11 -7.03 9.06
CA LEU A 160 1.53 -7.36 9.11
C LEU A 160 1.81 -8.57 10.02
N CYS A 161 0.89 -8.89 10.92
CA CYS A 161 0.99 -9.96 11.92
C CYS A 161 -0.26 -10.85 11.90
N PRO A 162 -0.56 -11.55 10.78
CA PRO A 162 -1.84 -12.25 10.62
C PRO A 162 -2.02 -13.43 11.59
N ALA A 163 -0.94 -14.11 11.97
CA ALA A 163 -1.00 -15.24 12.90
C ALA A 163 -1.32 -14.77 14.32
N GLU A 164 -0.65 -13.72 14.78
CA GLU A 164 -0.86 -13.15 16.12
C GLU A 164 -2.22 -12.45 16.24
N ALA A 165 -2.83 -12.05 15.12
CA ALA A 165 -4.11 -11.35 15.11
C ALA A 165 -5.35 -12.25 15.15
N GLU A 166 -5.21 -13.58 15.11
CA GLU A 166 -6.35 -14.50 15.00
C GLU A 166 -7.39 -14.29 16.11
N GLU A 167 -6.95 -14.27 17.38
CA GLU A 167 -7.81 -14.08 18.54
C GLU A 167 -8.54 -12.73 18.50
N GLY A 168 -7.81 -11.63 18.26
CA GLY A 168 -8.41 -10.31 18.19
C GLY A 168 -9.40 -10.17 17.02
N ASN A 169 -9.11 -10.78 15.87
CA ASN A 169 -10.05 -10.83 14.74
C ASN A 169 -11.31 -11.64 15.08
N GLN A 170 -11.20 -12.68 15.91
CA GLN A 170 -12.35 -13.42 16.40
C GLN A 170 -13.22 -12.57 17.34
N LYS A 171 -12.62 -11.88 18.33
CA LYS A 171 -13.34 -10.96 19.23
C LYS A 171 -14.13 -9.90 18.45
N ILE A 172 -13.51 -9.31 17.43
CA ILE A 172 -14.17 -8.33 16.55
C ILE A 172 -15.38 -8.95 15.84
N ARG A 173 -15.23 -10.15 15.25
CA ARG A 173 -16.32 -10.84 14.53
C ARG A 173 -17.50 -11.16 15.46
N GLU A 174 -17.22 -11.67 16.66
CA GLU A 174 -18.24 -11.98 17.65
C GLU A 174 -18.97 -10.72 18.15
N GLY A 175 -18.24 -9.61 18.31
CA GLY A 175 -18.82 -8.32 18.70
C GLY A 175 -19.83 -7.75 17.69
N PHE A 176 -19.61 -7.97 16.39
CA PHE A 176 -20.55 -7.54 15.34
C PHE A 176 -21.77 -8.45 15.14
N GLN A 177 -21.81 -9.61 15.80
CA GLN A 177 -22.92 -10.56 15.73
C GLN A 177 -23.92 -10.39 16.89
N ARG A 178 -23.61 -9.55 17.88
CA ARG A 178 -24.49 -9.17 18.99
C ARG A 178 -25.28 -7.91 18.66
#